data_AF-A0A9E4J5R8-F1
#
_entry.id   AF-A0A9E4J5R8-F1
#
_cell.length_a   1.000
_cell.length_b   1.000
_cell.length_c   1.000
_cell.angle_alpha   90.00
_cell.angle_beta   90.00
_cell.angle_gamma   90.00
#
_symmetry.space_group_name_H-M   'P 1'
#
loop_
_entity.id
_entity.type
_entity.pdbx_description
1 polymer ?
#
loop_
_entity_poly.entity_id
_entity_poly.type
_entity_poly.pdbx_seq_one_letter_code
_entity_poly.pdbx_strand_id
1 'polypeptide(L)'
;MTVVRLPLLPSEGMVSRAAASGAVTRPGPPGAEWLDFHCTDCGNCCTQTLVPITADDLWQVCRGTGLAPGRVASFQPTSRFDDGGEGLPVVQLDEGRRVMCLARQPAGAYDDLCGFHQEGRCSVYEHRPVTCRLFPFVVSLDPETGEIDELTMSGRVECVYERTGDVQLEQLKEQASIEMSRDARFSELVALWNRRHPGGTRKAFFKFLREYAPEPVRDGALLEGGGR
;
A
#
# COMPACT_ATOMS: atom_id res chain seq x y z
N MET A 1 -60.86 44.84 -45.43
CA MET A 1 -61.66 43.72 -44.92
C MET A 1 -60.85 42.44 -45.06
N THR A 2 -60.59 41.75 -43.95
CA THR A 2 -60.61 40.28 -43.77
C THR A 2 -60.01 39.97 -42.39
N VAL A 3 -60.66 39.05 -41.70
CA VAL A 3 -60.63 38.79 -40.27
C VAL A 3 -59.64 37.67 -39.93
N VAL A 4 -58.95 37.88 -38.81
CA VAL A 4 -58.33 36.95 -37.84
C VAL A 4 -58.71 35.46 -37.96
N ARG A 5 -57.72 34.58 -37.76
CA ARG A 5 -57.86 33.39 -36.88
C ARG A 5 -56.49 32.79 -36.51
N LEU A 6 -56.13 32.91 -35.23
CA LEU A 6 -55.08 32.11 -34.59
C LEU A 6 -55.58 30.66 -34.41
N PRO A 7 -54.74 29.65 -34.68
CA PRO A 7 -55.06 28.28 -34.33
C PRO A 7 -54.80 27.98 -32.84
N LEU A 8 -55.73 27.19 -32.31
CA LEU A 8 -55.93 26.71 -30.95
C LEU A 8 -54.78 25.80 -30.47
N LEU A 9 -54.40 25.95 -29.20
CA LEU A 9 -53.57 24.97 -28.48
C LEU A 9 -54.37 23.69 -28.21
N PRO A 10 -53.79 22.49 -28.42
CA PRO A 10 -54.43 21.26 -27.97
C PRO A 10 -54.22 21.00 -26.47
N SER A 11 -55.22 20.29 -25.96
CA SER A 11 -55.60 19.97 -24.59
C SER A 11 -54.59 19.17 -23.77
N GLU A 12 -54.66 19.41 -22.46
CA GLU A 12 -53.98 18.71 -21.37
C GLU A 12 -54.08 17.18 -21.49
N GLY A 13 -52.93 16.56 -21.76
CA GLY A 13 -52.75 15.12 -21.69
C GLY A 13 -52.41 14.70 -20.26
N MET A 14 -53.31 13.91 -19.68
CA MET A 14 -53.13 13.18 -18.43
C MET A 14 -51.94 12.21 -18.55
N VAL A 15 -50.76 12.64 -18.11
CA VAL A 15 -49.60 11.75 -17.94
C VAL A 15 -49.61 11.21 -16.52
N SER A 16 -49.87 9.91 -16.42
CA SER A 16 -49.71 9.13 -15.20
C SER A 16 -48.28 9.32 -14.66
N ARG A 17 -48.15 10.06 -13.55
CA ARG A 17 -46.91 10.11 -12.77
C ARG A 17 -46.78 8.78 -12.03
N ALA A 18 -46.08 7.83 -12.66
CA ALA A 18 -45.39 6.80 -11.88
C ALA A 18 -44.51 7.54 -10.87
N ALA A 19 -44.77 7.33 -9.58
CA ALA A 19 -43.92 7.82 -8.52
C ALA A 19 -42.51 7.28 -8.80
N ALA A 20 -41.60 8.16 -9.20
CA ALA A 20 -40.18 7.90 -9.06
C ALA A 20 -39.98 7.63 -7.56
N SER A 21 -39.83 6.35 -7.21
CA SER A 21 -39.29 5.95 -5.93
C SER A 21 -37.90 6.55 -5.88
N GLY A 22 -37.81 7.74 -5.29
CA GLY A 22 -36.56 8.33 -4.88
C GLY A 22 -35.99 7.40 -3.82
N ALA A 23 -35.27 6.38 -4.27
CA ALA A 23 -34.35 5.66 -3.43
C ALA A 23 -33.38 6.71 -2.91
N VAL A 24 -33.59 7.13 -1.68
CA VAL A 24 -32.60 7.86 -0.91
C VAL A 24 -31.41 6.91 -0.84
N THR A 25 -30.42 7.13 -1.70
CA THR A 25 -29.14 6.44 -1.62
C THR A 25 -28.58 6.81 -0.26
N ARG A 26 -28.57 5.86 0.67
CA ARG A 26 -27.76 5.99 1.88
C ARG A 26 -26.36 6.37 1.41
N PRO A 27 -25.71 7.40 2.00
CA PRO A 27 -24.31 7.61 1.69
C PRO A 27 -23.58 6.29 1.95
N GLY A 28 -22.85 5.82 0.95
CA GLY A 28 -22.01 4.64 1.08
C GLY A 28 -20.95 4.85 2.17
N PRO A 29 -20.18 3.82 2.51
CA PRO A 29 -19.00 4.01 3.35
C PRO A 29 -18.07 5.08 2.76
N PRO A 30 -17.22 5.73 3.57
CA PRO A 30 -16.18 6.61 3.06
C PRO A 30 -15.39 5.94 1.92
N GLY A 31 -15.20 6.67 0.82
CA GLY A 31 -14.51 6.16 -0.36
C GLY A 31 -15.24 5.06 -1.15
N ALA A 32 -16.56 4.90 -0.97
CA ALA A 32 -17.37 3.93 -1.70
C ALA A 32 -17.23 4.04 -3.23
N GLU A 33 -16.88 5.22 -3.75
CA GLU A 33 -16.60 5.43 -5.15
C GLU A 33 -15.38 4.66 -5.65
N TRP A 34 -14.53 4.11 -4.79
CA TRP A 34 -13.34 3.34 -5.16
C TRP A 34 -13.55 1.82 -5.13
N LEU A 35 -14.74 1.35 -4.75
CA LEU A 35 -15.00 -0.09 -4.63
C LEU A 35 -15.09 -0.81 -5.98
N ASP A 36 -15.27 -0.08 -7.08
CA ASP A 36 -15.22 -0.62 -8.45
C ASP A 36 -13.81 -0.57 -9.06
N PHE A 37 -12.77 -0.27 -8.27
CA PHE A 37 -11.39 -0.22 -8.74
C PHE A 37 -10.88 -1.58 -9.20
N HIS A 38 -10.24 -1.60 -10.36
CA HIS A 38 -9.51 -2.75 -10.89
C HIS A 38 -8.08 -2.37 -11.27
N CYS A 39 -7.10 -3.05 -10.67
CA CYS A 39 -5.68 -2.87 -11.01
C CYS A 39 -5.39 -3.49 -12.39
N THR A 40 -4.82 -2.70 -13.31
CA THR A 40 -4.45 -3.16 -14.66
C THR A 40 -3.06 -3.79 -14.76
N ASP A 41 -2.36 -3.97 -13.63
CA ASP A 41 -0.96 -4.42 -13.58
C ASP A 41 0.00 -3.52 -14.39
N CYS A 42 -0.24 -2.20 -14.37
CA CYS A 42 0.57 -1.22 -15.11
C CYS A 42 2.01 -1.05 -14.60
N GLY A 43 2.33 -1.54 -13.39
CA GLY A 43 3.68 -1.50 -12.84
C GLY A 43 4.16 -0.14 -12.30
N ASN A 44 3.42 0.95 -12.48
CA ASN A 44 3.84 2.31 -12.07
C ASN A 44 4.14 2.43 -10.56
N CYS A 45 3.44 1.66 -9.72
CA CYS A 45 3.72 1.63 -8.28
C CYS A 45 5.14 1.14 -7.96
N CYS A 46 5.73 0.30 -8.83
CA CYS A 46 7.07 -0.23 -8.67
C CYS A 46 8.16 0.73 -9.21
N THR A 47 7.78 1.78 -9.94
CA THR A 47 8.73 2.71 -10.58
C THR A 47 8.80 4.05 -9.86
N GLN A 48 7.68 4.52 -9.27
CA GLN A 48 7.58 5.88 -8.73
C GLN A 48 7.58 5.97 -7.19
N THR A 49 7.63 4.84 -6.47
CA THR A 49 7.52 4.85 -5.00
C THR A 49 8.75 4.29 -4.31
N LEU A 50 9.06 4.86 -3.13
CA LEU A 50 9.79 4.15 -2.09
C LEU A 50 8.77 3.45 -1.20
N VAL A 51 8.98 2.16 -0.96
CA VAL A 51 8.06 1.34 -0.16
C VAL A 51 8.74 1.02 1.17
N PRO A 52 8.45 1.76 2.26
CA PRO A 52 8.79 1.34 3.61
C PRO A 52 8.22 -0.05 3.88
N ILE A 53 8.96 -0.89 4.60
CA ILE A 53 8.52 -2.24 4.95
C ILE A 53 8.82 -2.56 6.41
N THR A 54 8.01 -3.44 6.98
CA THR A 54 8.21 -3.96 8.33
C THR A 54 9.11 -5.20 8.33
N ALA A 55 9.48 -5.67 9.53
CA ALA A 55 10.14 -6.96 9.68
C ALA A 55 9.28 -8.12 9.14
N ASP A 56 7.96 -8.06 9.32
CA ASP A 56 7.06 -9.11 8.83
C ASP A 56 6.99 -9.15 7.31
N ASP A 57 6.94 -7.99 6.66
CA ASP A 57 6.97 -7.91 5.20
C ASP A 57 8.31 -8.45 4.66
N LEU A 58 9.42 -8.06 5.29
CA LEU A 58 10.75 -8.59 4.96
C LEU A 58 10.74 -10.12 5.01
N TRP A 59 10.27 -10.71 6.11
CA TRP A 59 10.28 -12.16 6.28
C TRP A 59 9.25 -12.87 5.41
N GLN A 60 8.10 -12.25 5.13
CA GLN A 60 7.11 -12.76 4.19
C GLN A 60 7.71 -12.90 2.79
N VAL A 61 8.39 -11.85 2.30
CA VAL A 61 9.05 -11.88 0.98
C VAL A 61 10.23 -12.85 0.97
N CYS A 62 11.07 -12.88 2.01
CA CYS A 62 12.17 -13.84 2.12
C CYS A 62 11.65 -15.29 2.05
N ARG A 63 10.57 -15.61 2.77
CA ARG A 63 9.93 -16.95 2.73
C ARG A 63 9.40 -17.31 1.36
N GLY A 64 8.70 -16.37 0.72
CA GLY A 64 8.09 -16.61 -0.59
C GLY A 64 9.10 -16.76 -1.72
N THR A 65 10.29 -16.18 -1.58
CA THR A 65 11.29 -16.10 -2.66
C THR A 65 12.57 -16.89 -2.41
N GLY A 66 12.86 -17.28 -1.16
CA GLY A 66 14.15 -17.82 -0.75
C GLY A 66 15.30 -16.80 -0.77
N LEU A 67 15.02 -15.51 -1.03
CA LEU A 67 16.04 -14.47 -1.05
C LEU A 67 16.52 -14.11 0.35
N ALA A 68 17.80 -13.78 0.46
CA ALA A 68 18.37 -13.25 1.68
C ALA A 68 17.83 -11.83 1.99
N PRO A 69 17.71 -11.41 3.26
CA PRO A 69 17.18 -10.11 3.65
C PRO A 69 17.80 -8.91 2.95
N GLY A 70 19.12 -8.91 2.72
CA GLY A 70 19.82 -7.84 2.03
C GLY A 70 19.52 -7.74 0.52
N ARG A 71 18.86 -8.75 -0.07
CA ARG A 71 18.32 -8.71 -1.43
C ARG A 71 16.88 -8.23 -1.47
N VAL A 72 16.16 -8.33 -0.35
CA VAL A 72 14.76 -7.93 -0.22
C VAL A 72 14.63 -6.49 0.26
N ALA A 73 15.49 -6.06 1.18
CA ALA A 73 15.44 -4.76 1.82
C ALA A 73 16.65 -3.88 1.51
N SER A 74 16.39 -2.58 1.38
CA SER A 74 17.40 -1.53 1.36
C SER A 74 17.15 -0.52 2.48
N PHE A 75 18.17 0.25 2.84
CA PHE A 75 18.08 1.29 3.87
C PHE A 75 18.25 2.65 3.21
N GLN A 76 17.15 3.41 3.14
CA GLN A 76 17.11 4.71 2.46
C GLN A 76 17.36 5.84 3.47
N PRO A 77 18.14 6.88 3.13
CA PRO A 77 18.26 8.04 4.00
C PRO A 77 16.92 8.75 4.13
N THR A 78 16.66 9.29 5.32
CA THR A 78 15.41 9.99 5.63
C THR A 78 15.14 11.19 4.72
N SER A 79 16.19 11.77 4.12
CA SER A 79 16.08 12.86 3.15
C SER A 79 15.42 12.49 1.81
N ARG A 80 15.12 11.21 1.56
CA ARG A 80 14.36 10.78 0.37
C ARG A 80 12.85 10.82 0.57
N PHE A 81 12.39 11.14 1.77
CA PHE A 81 10.98 11.25 2.11
C PHE A 81 10.65 12.73 2.30
N ASP A 82 9.51 13.18 1.78
CA ASP A 82 9.12 14.59 1.77
C ASP A 82 9.02 15.19 3.18
N ASP A 83 8.65 14.36 4.16
CA ASP A 83 8.53 14.69 5.59
C ASP A 83 9.78 14.35 6.41
N GLY A 84 10.89 13.99 5.75
CA GLY A 84 12.10 13.56 6.45
C GLY A 84 11.94 12.25 7.21
N GLY A 85 10.97 11.41 6.83
CA GLY A 85 10.67 10.14 7.46
C GLY A 85 9.89 10.28 8.77
N GLU A 86 9.15 11.36 8.94
CA GLU A 86 8.20 11.52 10.04
C GLU A 86 7.14 10.41 10.00
N GLY A 87 6.74 9.90 11.16
CA GLY A 87 5.80 8.77 11.24
C GLY A 87 6.36 7.40 10.82
N LEU A 88 7.56 7.33 10.22
CA LEU A 88 8.19 6.07 9.81
C LEU A 88 9.17 5.52 10.88
N PRO A 89 9.34 4.19 10.98
CA PRO A 89 10.35 3.59 11.84
C PRO A 89 11.78 3.90 11.38
N VAL A 90 12.41 4.93 11.96
CA VAL A 90 13.79 5.35 11.63
C VAL A 90 14.83 4.55 12.42
N VAL A 91 15.59 3.72 11.71
CA VAL A 91 16.68 2.90 12.23
C VAL A 91 17.96 3.73 12.31
N GLN A 92 18.65 3.65 13.45
CA GLN A 92 19.97 4.25 13.66
C GLN A 92 21.03 3.22 13.32
N LEU A 93 21.70 3.45 12.19
CA LEU A 93 22.80 2.61 11.71
C LEU A 93 24.12 3.38 11.76
N ASP A 94 25.24 2.67 11.60
CA ASP A 94 26.59 3.25 11.43
C ASP A 94 26.66 4.30 10.31
N GLU A 95 25.88 4.11 9.27
CA GLU A 95 25.74 5.04 8.15
C GLU A 95 24.77 6.22 8.41
N GLY A 96 24.14 6.27 9.58
CA GLY A 96 23.21 7.31 10.02
C GLY A 96 21.75 6.86 10.08
N ARG A 97 20.84 7.84 10.10
CA ARG A 97 19.38 7.62 10.15
C ARG A 97 18.87 7.05 8.83
N ARG A 98 18.14 5.93 8.90
CA ARG A 98 17.63 5.21 7.71
C ARG A 98 16.21 4.70 7.92
N VAL A 99 15.46 4.61 6.84
CA VAL A 99 14.19 3.87 6.77
C VAL A 99 14.43 2.57 6.02
N MET A 100 13.93 1.46 6.54
CA MET A 100 13.98 0.17 5.83
C MET A 100 12.88 0.12 4.78
N CYS A 101 13.27 -0.08 3.52
CA CYS A 101 12.39 -0.14 2.38
C CYS A 101 12.61 -1.42 1.59
N LEU A 102 11.71 -1.75 0.64
CA LEU A 102 12.04 -2.72 -0.40
C LEU A 102 13.35 -2.33 -1.10
N ALA A 103 14.11 -3.34 -1.52
CA ALA A 103 15.33 -3.15 -2.27
C ALA A 103 15.07 -2.34 -3.55
N ARG A 104 16.10 -1.65 -4.04
CA ARG A 104 16.07 -0.89 -5.28
C ARG A 104 17.02 -1.52 -6.28
N GLN A 105 16.72 -1.38 -7.56
CA GLN A 105 17.65 -1.76 -8.61
C GLN A 105 18.91 -0.86 -8.55
N PRO A 106 20.10 -1.39 -8.88
CA PRO A 106 21.32 -0.58 -8.90
C PRO A 106 21.16 0.63 -9.83
N ALA A 107 21.66 1.79 -9.38
CA ALA A 107 21.67 3.00 -10.20
C ALA A 107 22.40 2.72 -11.53
N GLY A 108 21.74 3.00 -12.65
CA GLY A 108 22.25 2.79 -14.01
C GLY A 108 21.59 1.65 -14.79
N ALA A 109 20.76 0.82 -14.14
CA ALA A 109 20.04 -0.28 -14.79
C ALA A 109 18.54 0.02 -14.95
N TYR A 110 18.17 1.26 -15.29
CA TYR A 110 16.81 1.86 -15.25
C TYR A 110 16.46 2.55 -13.91
N ASP A 111 16.28 3.88 -13.97
CA ASP A 111 15.56 4.85 -13.11
C ASP A 111 15.30 4.58 -11.61
N ASP A 112 16.21 3.91 -10.89
CA ASP A 112 16.05 3.60 -9.46
C ASP A 112 14.71 2.89 -9.23
N LEU A 113 14.47 1.75 -9.89
CA LEU A 113 13.18 1.04 -9.74
C LEU A 113 13.14 0.19 -8.46
N CYS A 114 11.95 -0.24 -8.05
CA CYS A 114 11.82 -1.33 -7.07
C CYS A 114 12.62 -2.55 -7.53
N GLY A 115 13.36 -3.18 -6.62
CA GLY A 115 14.22 -4.34 -6.90
C GLY A 115 13.46 -5.58 -7.38
N PHE A 116 12.14 -5.58 -7.22
CA PHE A 116 11.23 -6.63 -7.69
C PHE A 116 10.50 -6.28 -8.99
N HIS A 117 10.74 -5.11 -9.57
CA HIS A 117 10.22 -4.76 -10.89
C HIS A 117 10.96 -5.57 -11.96
N GLN A 118 10.23 -6.41 -12.70
CA GLN A 118 10.75 -7.24 -13.77
C GLN A 118 9.75 -7.24 -14.93
N GLU A 119 10.21 -6.85 -16.12
CA GLU A 119 9.42 -6.87 -17.36
C GLU A 119 8.05 -6.17 -17.22
N GLY A 120 8.02 -5.02 -16.53
CA GLY A 120 6.80 -4.25 -16.32
C GLY A 120 5.94 -4.71 -15.13
N ARG A 121 6.31 -5.81 -14.45
CA ARG A 121 5.49 -6.44 -13.41
C ARG A 121 6.23 -6.65 -12.09
N CYS A 122 5.48 -6.95 -11.04
CA CYS A 122 6.06 -7.30 -9.75
C CYS A 122 6.40 -8.80 -9.69
N SER A 123 7.69 -9.13 -9.61
CA SER A 123 8.18 -10.51 -9.49
C SER A 123 7.80 -11.22 -8.19
N VAL A 124 7.30 -10.48 -7.18
CA VAL A 124 6.86 -11.01 -5.89
C VAL A 124 5.39 -10.72 -5.60
N TYR A 125 4.57 -10.61 -6.64
CA TYR A 125 3.16 -10.21 -6.53
C TYR A 125 2.38 -10.98 -5.45
N GLU A 126 2.51 -12.31 -5.42
CA GLU A 126 1.85 -13.17 -4.42
C GLU A 126 2.38 -12.99 -2.99
N HIS A 127 3.60 -12.47 -2.84
CA HIS A 127 4.29 -12.29 -1.56
C HIS A 127 4.45 -10.82 -1.16
N ARG A 128 3.84 -9.90 -1.91
CA ARG A 128 3.98 -8.46 -1.74
C ARG A 128 3.71 -7.99 -0.29
N PRO A 129 4.47 -7.01 0.22
CA PRO A 129 4.22 -6.36 1.51
C PRO A 129 2.78 -5.87 1.62
N VAL A 130 2.27 -5.74 2.85
CA VAL A 130 0.88 -5.29 3.06
C VAL A 130 0.62 -3.90 2.47
N THR A 131 1.56 -2.96 2.62
CA THR A 131 1.53 -1.65 1.95
C THR A 131 1.35 -1.76 0.44
N CYS A 132 2.00 -2.74 -0.21
CA CYS A 132 1.83 -2.99 -1.65
C CYS A 132 0.50 -3.67 -2.00
N ARG A 133 -0.16 -4.37 -1.05
CA ARG A 133 -1.51 -4.96 -1.24
C ARG A 133 -2.59 -3.88 -1.18
N LEU A 134 -2.40 -2.91 -0.29
CA LEU A 134 -3.31 -1.78 -0.11
C LEU A 134 -3.17 -0.76 -1.24
N PHE A 135 -1.97 -0.60 -1.81
CA PHE A 135 -1.74 0.34 -2.90
C PHE A 135 -2.69 0.08 -4.11
N PRO A 136 -3.34 1.11 -4.68
CA PRO A 136 -3.10 2.55 -4.48
C PRO A 136 -3.92 3.19 -3.37
N PHE A 137 -4.64 2.43 -2.55
CA PHE A 137 -5.47 3.01 -1.50
C PHE A 137 -4.65 3.55 -0.34
N VAL A 138 -5.10 4.66 0.21
CA VAL A 138 -4.78 5.14 1.54
C VAL A 138 -6.00 4.86 2.40
N VAL A 139 -5.84 4.00 3.40
CA VAL A 139 -6.93 3.55 4.27
C VAL A 139 -6.61 3.97 5.69
N SER A 140 -7.48 4.76 6.32
CA SER A 140 -7.42 5.01 7.75
C SER A 140 -8.54 4.24 8.44
N LEU A 141 -8.23 3.72 9.63
CA LEU A 141 -9.21 3.06 10.48
C LEU A 141 -9.50 3.94 11.69
N ASP A 142 -10.77 3.99 12.08
CA ASP A 142 -11.18 4.55 13.35
C ASP A 142 -10.58 3.68 14.48
N PRO A 143 -9.83 4.26 15.43
CA PRO A 143 -9.11 3.50 16.43
C PRO A 143 -10.01 2.86 17.50
N GLU A 144 -11.25 3.32 17.66
CA GLU A 144 -12.19 2.81 18.67
C GLU A 144 -13.02 1.64 18.12
N THR A 145 -13.44 1.75 16.86
CA THR A 145 -14.35 0.82 16.20
C THR A 145 -13.64 -0.14 15.25
N GLY A 146 -12.47 0.24 14.75
CA GLY A 146 -11.74 -0.47 13.70
C GLY A 146 -12.38 -0.36 12.31
N GLU A 147 -13.45 0.44 12.16
CA GLU A 147 -14.09 0.70 10.87
C GLU A 147 -13.25 1.64 10.01
N ILE A 148 -13.47 1.61 8.69
CA ILE A 148 -12.79 2.54 7.78
C ILE A 148 -13.34 3.96 8.02
N ASP A 149 -12.46 4.85 8.43
CA ASP A 149 -12.73 6.28 8.61
C ASP A 149 -12.50 7.04 7.29
N GLU A 150 -11.42 6.71 6.58
CA GLU A 150 -11.09 7.29 5.27
C GLU A 150 -10.59 6.21 4.29
N LEU A 151 -11.07 6.29 3.05
CA LEU A 151 -10.58 5.51 1.92
C LEU A 151 -10.39 6.44 0.72
N THR A 152 -9.14 6.66 0.32
CA THR A 152 -8.80 7.50 -0.83
C THR A 152 -7.77 6.82 -1.72
N MET A 153 -7.60 7.32 -2.94
CA MET A 153 -6.47 6.92 -3.78
C MET A 153 -5.25 7.80 -3.54
N SER A 154 -4.09 7.16 -3.43
CA SER A 154 -2.81 7.83 -3.34
C SER A 154 -2.51 8.59 -4.63
N GLY A 155 -2.25 9.89 -4.51
CA GLY A 155 -1.77 10.74 -5.60
C GLY A 155 -0.28 10.59 -5.93
N ARG A 156 0.43 9.65 -5.30
CA ARG A 156 1.89 9.47 -5.45
C ARG A 156 2.31 8.89 -6.80
N VAL A 157 1.38 8.26 -7.50
CA VAL A 157 1.65 7.50 -8.72
C VAL A 157 0.50 7.71 -9.68
N GLU A 158 0.80 7.84 -10.97
CA GLU A 158 -0.21 7.82 -12.01
C GLU A 158 -0.71 6.38 -12.22
N CYS A 159 -1.65 5.94 -11.38
CA CYS A 159 -2.22 4.60 -11.46
C CYS A 159 -3.15 4.49 -12.67
N VAL A 160 -2.86 3.55 -13.58
CA VAL A 160 -3.78 3.17 -14.65
C VAL A 160 -4.71 2.09 -14.10
N TYR A 161 -5.97 2.45 -13.86
CA TYR A 161 -6.97 1.55 -13.30
C TYR A 161 -8.23 1.53 -14.16
N GLU A 162 -9.03 0.49 -13.99
CA GLU A 162 -10.37 0.38 -14.57
C GLU A 162 -11.45 0.46 -13.48
N ARG A 163 -12.69 0.77 -13.88
CA ARG A 163 -13.87 0.91 -13.01
C ARG A 163 -14.79 -0.32 -13.14
N THR A 164 -14.19 -1.49 -13.13
CA THR A 164 -14.83 -2.79 -13.43
C THR A 164 -14.61 -3.81 -12.31
N GLY A 165 -13.93 -3.42 -11.24
CA GLY A 165 -13.56 -4.27 -10.13
C GLY A 165 -14.67 -4.43 -9.10
N ASP A 166 -14.32 -5.17 -8.05
CA ASP A 166 -15.17 -5.47 -6.90
C ASP A 166 -14.29 -5.56 -5.65
N VAL A 167 -13.71 -4.42 -5.27
CA VAL A 167 -12.86 -4.32 -4.09
C VAL A 167 -13.71 -4.55 -2.85
N GLN A 168 -13.35 -5.58 -2.10
CA GLN A 168 -14.07 -5.94 -0.89
C GLN A 168 -13.64 -5.04 0.26
N LEU A 169 -14.58 -4.27 0.82
CA LEU A 169 -14.32 -3.37 1.94
C LEU A 169 -13.73 -4.08 3.16
N GLU A 170 -14.24 -5.28 3.48
CA GLU A 170 -13.71 -6.11 4.57
C GLU A 170 -12.27 -6.54 4.33
N GLN A 171 -11.89 -6.81 3.07
CA GLN A 171 -10.51 -7.15 2.74
C GLN A 171 -9.60 -5.93 2.92
N LEU A 172 -10.04 -4.73 2.53
CA LEU A 172 -9.27 -3.50 2.77
C LEU A 172 -9.07 -3.26 4.28
N LYS A 173 -10.13 -3.39 5.06
CA LYS A 173 -10.10 -3.25 6.52
C LYS A 173 -9.16 -4.26 7.18
N GLU A 174 -9.20 -5.52 6.74
CA GLU A 174 -8.29 -6.56 7.23
C GLU A 174 -6.83 -6.21 6.90
N GLN A 175 -6.53 -5.84 5.66
CA GLN A 175 -5.16 -5.47 5.27
C GLN A 175 -4.66 -4.23 6.02
N ALA A 176 -5.49 -3.19 6.17
CA ALA A 176 -5.14 -1.99 6.93
C ALA A 176 -4.90 -2.29 8.42
N SER A 177 -5.71 -3.17 9.02
CA SER A 177 -5.51 -3.62 10.40
C SER A 177 -4.19 -4.38 10.57
N ILE A 178 -3.85 -5.23 9.60
CA ILE A 178 -2.57 -5.94 9.57
C ILE A 178 -1.41 -4.96 9.43
N GLU A 179 -1.50 -3.99 8.52
CA GLU A 179 -0.48 -2.95 8.32
C GLU A 179 -0.22 -2.19 9.63
N MET A 180 -1.28 -1.64 10.23
CA MET A 180 -1.21 -0.91 11.50
C MET A 180 -0.55 -1.74 12.61
N SER A 181 -0.92 -3.01 12.74
CA SER A 181 -0.34 -3.91 13.76
C SER A 181 1.14 -4.20 13.49
N ARG A 182 1.53 -4.45 12.23
CA ARG A 182 2.92 -4.70 11.84
C ARG A 182 3.77 -3.47 12.03
N ASP A 183 3.28 -2.29 11.68
CA ASP A 183 3.96 -1.01 11.84
C ASP A 183 4.20 -0.67 13.31
N ALA A 184 3.19 -0.86 14.16
CA ALA A 184 3.33 -0.66 15.60
C ALA A 184 4.42 -1.58 16.19
N ARG A 185 4.36 -2.88 15.90
CA ARG A 185 5.39 -3.83 16.35
C ARG A 185 6.78 -3.50 15.79
N PHE A 186 6.86 -3.13 14.52
CA PHE A 186 8.15 -2.81 13.91
C PHE A 186 8.75 -1.53 14.52
N SER A 187 7.92 -0.54 14.83
CA SER A 187 8.32 0.67 15.57
C SER A 187 8.93 0.33 16.93
N GLU A 188 8.33 -0.61 17.67
CA GLU A 188 8.89 -1.08 18.94
C GLU A 188 10.25 -1.77 18.77
N LEU A 189 10.40 -2.61 17.74
CA LEU A 189 11.66 -3.28 17.43
C LEU A 189 12.75 -2.28 17.05
N VAL A 190 12.42 -1.28 16.22
CA VAL A 190 13.35 -0.21 15.85
C VAL A 190 13.74 0.62 17.08
N ALA A 191 12.78 0.97 17.94
CA ALA A 191 13.07 1.67 19.18
C ALA A 191 13.98 0.85 20.11
N LEU A 192 13.76 -0.47 20.20
CA LEU A 192 14.61 -1.37 20.97
C LEU A 192 16.02 -1.48 20.39
N TRP A 193 16.14 -1.61 19.07
CA TRP A 193 17.42 -1.61 18.36
C TRP A 193 18.20 -0.33 18.64
N ASN A 194 17.57 0.83 18.40
CA ASN A 194 18.17 2.15 18.58
C ASN A 194 18.70 2.37 20.01
N ARG A 195 18.03 1.84 21.02
CA ARG A 195 18.51 1.88 22.42
C ARG A 195 19.71 0.97 22.69
N ARG A 196 19.78 -0.20 22.05
CA ARG A 196 20.79 -1.25 22.35
C ARG A 196 22.02 -1.20 21.46
N HIS A 197 21.90 -0.68 20.24
CA HIS A 197 22.92 -0.75 19.20
C HIS A 197 23.08 0.60 18.48
N PRO A 198 23.38 1.70 19.20
CA PRO A 198 23.60 2.98 18.54
C PRO A 198 24.75 2.86 17.54
N GLY A 199 24.45 3.04 16.24
CA GLY A 199 25.44 2.92 15.17
C GLY A 199 25.78 1.48 14.77
N GLY A 200 24.89 0.51 14.98
CA GLY A 200 25.09 -0.86 14.48
C GLY A 200 24.99 -0.98 12.95
N THR A 201 25.59 -2.02 12.38
CA THR A 201 25.57 -2.26 10.92
C THR A 201 24.22 -2.82 10.44
N ARG A 202 23.91 -2.68 9.14
CA ARG A 202 22.74 -3.33 8.49
C ARG A 202 22.67 -4.84 8.76
N LYS A 203 23.82 -5.52 8.68
CA LYS A 203 23.92 -6.97 8.91
C LYS A 203 23.55 -7.33 10.35
N ALA A 204 24.01 -6.52 11.31
CA ALA A 204 23.65 -6.69 12.71
C ALA A 204 22.15 -6.42 12.94
N PHE A 205 21.57 -5.43 12.26
CA PHE A 205 20.13 -5.16 12.35
C PHE A 205 19.29 -6.32 11.79
N PHE A 206 19.64 -6.91 10.65
CA PHE A 206 18.95 -8.10 10.16
C PHE A 206 19.07 -9.30 11.12
N LYS A 207 20.24 -9.49 11.74
CA LYS A 207 20.40 -10.53 12.77
C LYS A 207 19.48 -10.27 13.95
N PHE A 208 19.40 -9.03 14.42
CA PHE A 208 18.48 -8.61 15.46
C PHE A 208 17.02 -8.88 15.07
N LEU A 209 16.57 -8.46 13.88
CA LEU A 209 15.19 -8.71 13.43
C LEU A 209 14.83 -10.19 13.37
N ARG A 210 15.80 -11.06 13.04
CA ARG A 210 15.59 -12.51 13.00
C ARG A 210 15.30 -13.10 14.38
N GLU A 211 15.90 -12.57 15.44
CA GLU A 211 15.61 -12.99 16.83
C GLU A 211 14.14 -12.75 17.20
N TYR A 212 13.45 -11.84 16.49
CA TYR A 212 12.05 -11.49 16.69
C TYR A 212 11.13 -11.98 15.56
N ALA A 213 11.65 -12.76 14.61
CA ALA A 213 10.85 -13.26 13.49
C ALA A 213 9.83 -14.32 13.94
N PRO A 214 8.69 -14.49 13.24
CA PRO A 214 7.79 -15.62 13.49
C PRO A 214 8.42 -16.95 13.02
N GLU A 215 8.02 -18.06 13.64
CA GLU A 215 8.43 -19.40 13.18
C GLU A 215 7.94 -19.68 11.74
N PRO A 216 8.71 -20.40 10.90
CA PRO A 216 9.99 -21.08 11.15
C PRO A 216 11.24 -20.24 10.78
N VAL A 217 11.11 -18.91 10.65
CA VAL A 217 12.23 -18.05 10.21
C VAL A 217 13.36 -18.00 11.25
N ARG A 218 13.00 -18.16 12.53
CA ARG A 218 13.95 -18.20 13.65
C ARG A 218 14.86 -19.43 13.60
N ASP A 219 14.33 -20.60 13.23
CA ASP A 219 15.04 -21.89 13.24
C ASP A 219 16.03 -22.10 12.08
N GLY A 220 16.34 -21.06 11.30
CA GLY A 220 17.45 -21.08 10.32
C GLY A 220 17.18 -21.81 9.01
N ALA A 221 16.02 -22.47 8.86
CA ALA A 221 15.68 -23.30 7.70
C ALA A 221 15.65 -22.57 6.34
N LEU A 222 15.63 -21.22 6.32
CA LEU A 222 15.42 -20.42 5.10
C LEU A 222 16.66 -19.69 4.57
N LEU A 223 17.79 -19.69 5.30
CA LEU A 223 18.93 -18.81 4.97
C LEU A 223 20.24 -19.54 4.66
N GLU A 224 20.31 -20.88 4.74
CA GLU A 224 21.52 -21.63 4.39
C GLU A 224 21.70 -21.82 2.86
N GLY A 225 20.76 -21.36 2.03
CA GLY A 225 20.80 -21.49 0.57
C GLY A 225 21.47 -20.34 -0.20
N GLY A 226 21.99 -19.30 0.48
CA GLY A 226 22.46 -18.07 -0.17
C GLY A 226 23.98 -17.89 -0.16
N GLY A 227 24.74 -18.92 -0.53
CA GLY A 227 26.20 -18.86 -0.61
C GLY A 227 26.71 -18.71 -2.05
N ARG A 228 27.17 -17.50 -2.40
CA ARG A 228 28.41 -17.13 -3.14
C ARG A 228 28.32 -15.69 -3.66
#